data_AF-A0A2V8PGS6-F1
#
_entry.id   AF-A0A2V8PGS6-F1
#
_cell.length_a   1.000
_cell.length_b   1.000
_cell.length_c   1.000
_cell.angle_alpha   90.00
_cell.angle_beta   90.00
_cell.angle_gamma   90.00
#
_symmetry.space_group_name_H-M   'P 1'
#
loop_
_entity.id
_entity.type
_entity.pdbx_description
1 polymer ?
#
loop_
_entity_poly.entity_id
_entity_poly.type
_entity_poly.pdbx_seq_one_letter_code
_entity_poly.pdbx_strand_id
1 'polypeptide(L)'
;MNNRLLKRDEGSIYHDELADVNVPLYFHEFATQAHKHGLQFLSEADYFERSADSSFTEEAARQLDQIGEEDTLAREQYLDFLKGRSFRQTLLCHCETEVSRRINPDRLRGLLIKSRIQPDSSAPDIKSESVEKFRAKNGAAATTNLPLTKAAFLHLGRIYPRAIRFQELVTQARLLAGASEATTNAEDSTTLADVTLTTYEVGVIELHLHEPAYTVEPGAFPIASPIARLQIKQGNVVATLRHESLRLDDEIARQLLLLLDGTRDRSALVQELRRVIDSNAKIPDTEREAMVKGLATDLEEKLVELGKFGLLLS
;
A
#
# COMPACT_ATOMS: atom_id res chain seq x y z
N MET A 1 30.85 2.00 10.45
CA MET A 1 29.92 2.08 11.58
C MET A 1 28.53 2.33 11.01
N ASN A 2 27.54 1.50 11.33
CA ASN A 2 26.25 1.50 10.63
C ASN A 2 25.38 2.68 11.12
N ASN A 3 25.35 3.79 10.39
CA ASN A 3 24.63 5.03 10.75
C ASN A 3 23.10 4.91 10.81
N ARG A 4 22.54 3.69 10.66
CA ARG A 4 21.10 3.43 10.77
C ARG A 4 20.57 3.61 12.19
N LEU A 5 21.31 3.17 13.22
CA LEU A 5 20.88 3.28 14.61
C LEU A 5 20.76 4.74 15.06
N LEU A 6 21.66 5.61 14.59
CA LEU A 6 21.66 7.04 14.90
C LEU A 6 20.43 7.80 14.37
N LYS A 7 19.63 7.19 13.49
CA LYS A 7 18.41 7.79 12.91
C LYS A 7 17.13 7.33 13.58
N ARG A 8 17.19 6.36 14.51
CA ARG A 8 16.03 5.84 15.22
C ARG A 8 15.72 6.73 16.42
N ASP A 9 14.44 6.82 16.80
CA ASP A 9 14.07 7.50 18.03
C ASP A 9 14.52 6.70 19.27
N GLU A 10 14.71 7.39 20.39
CA GLU A 10 15.20 6.80 21.63
C GLU A 10 14.29 5.67 22.14
N GLY A 11 12.97 5.83 21.99
CA GLY A 11 11.98 4.83 22.41
C GLY A 11 12.10 3.54 21.60
N SER A 12 12.27 3.65 20.29
CA SER A 12 12.50 2.49 19.41
C SER A 12 13.82 1.77 19.72
N ILE A 13 14.89 2.51 20.03
CA ILE A 13 16.17 1.89 20.44
C ILE A 13 15.99 1.14 21.77
N TYR A 14 15.35 1.79 22.75
CA TYR A 14 15.11 1.16 24.04
C TYR A 14 14.29 -0.13 23.89
N HIS A 15 13.18 -0.08 23.15
CA HIS A 15 12.29 -1.22 22.98
C HIS A 15 12.93 -2.38 22.19
N ASP A 16 13.68 -2.11 21.12
CA ASP A 16 14.14 -3.18 20.24
C ASP A 16 15.50 -3.75 20.66
N GLU A 17 16.41 -2.91 21.16
CA GLU A 17 17.80 -3.29 21.44
C GLU A 17 18.09 -3.48 22.93
N LEU A 18 17.34 -2.79 23.80
CA LEU A 18 17.62 -2.72 25.24
C LEU A 18 16.51 -3.30 26.11
N ALA A 19 15.41 -3.78 25.52
CA ALA A 19 14.32 -4.35 26.29
C ALA A 19 14.78 -5.61 27.03
N ASP A 20 14.29 -5.78 28.26
CA ASP A 20 14.65 -6.90 29.13
C ASP A 20 14.29 -8.26 28.54
N VAL A 21 13.29 -8.30 27.65
CA VAL A 21 12.78 -9.51 27.02
C VAL A 21 12.79 -9.36 25.50
N ASN A 22 13.77 -9.99 24.87
CA ASN A 22 13.80 -10.26 23.44
C ASN A 22 14.26 -11.72 23.25
N VAL A 23 13.34 -12.61 22.87
CA VAL A 23 13.63 -14.03 22.66
C VAL A 23 13.73 -14.27 21.14
N PRO A 24 14.94 -14.33 20.57
CA PRO A 24 15.10 -14.68 19.18
C PRO A 24 14.73 -16.15 18.97
N LEU A 25 13.83 -16.40 18.03
CA LEU A 25 13.40 -17.74 17.66
C LEU A 25 13.67 -17.95 16.17
N TYR A 26 14.13 -19.13 15.81
CA TYR A 26 13.97 -19.60 14.44
C TYR A 26 12.48 -19.82 14.14
N PHE A 27 12.10 -19.66 12.87
CA PHE A 27 10.72 -19.81 12.45
C PHE A 27 10.15 -21.19 12.78
N HIS A 28 10.94 -22.26 12.62
CA HIS A 28 10.49 -23.60 12.97
C HIS A 28 10.27 -23.78 14.49
N GLU A 29 11.01 -23.08 15.34
CA GLU A 29 10.83 -23.10 16.80
C GLU A 29 9.53 -22.38 17.19
N PHE A 30 9.30 -21.21 16.59
CA PHE A 30 8.03 -20.48 16.72
C PHE A 30 6.84 -21.33 16.27
N ALA A 31 6.92 -21.95 15.09
CA ALA A 31 5.87 -22.81 14.56
C ALA A 31 5.60 -24.02 15.46
N THR A 32 6.66 -24.63 16.02
CA THR A 32 6.54 -25.72 16.99
C THR A 32 5.82 -25.28 18.26
N GLN A 33 6.10 -24.08 18.77
CA GLN A 33 5.39 -23.54 19.93
C GLN A 33 3.92 -23.27 19.61
N ALA A 34 3.61 -22.66 18.47
CA ALA A 34 2.24 -22.42 18.03
C ALA A 34 1.43 -23.74 17.90
N HIS A 35 2.06 -24.78 17.36
CA HIS A 35 1.42 -26.09 17.18
C HIS A 35 1.01 -26.75 18.50
N LYS A 36 1.80 -26.58 19.57
CA LYS A 36 1.43 -27.07 20.92
C LYS A 36 0.13 -26.46 21.45
N HIS A 37 -0.28 -25.32 20.90
CA HIS A 37 -1.52 -24.62 21.22
C HIS A 37 -2.61 -24.81 20.17
N GLY A 38 -2.48 -25.79 19.26
CA GLY A 38 -3.49 -26.10 18.25
C GLY A 38 -3.56 -25.09 17.10
N LEU A 39 -2.46 -24.35 16.86
CA LEU A 39 -2.34 -23.39 15.77
C LEU A 39 -1.36 -23.89 14.71
N GLN A 40 -1.67 -23.59 13.44
CA GLN A 40 -0.81 -23.86 12.29
C GLN A 40 -0.47 -22.58 11.54
N PHE A 41 0.64 -22.60 10.81
CA PHE A 41 1.05 -21.51 9.93
C PHE A 41 0.05 -21.31 8.79
N LEU A 42 -0.51 -20.11 8.64
CA LEU A 42 -1.33 -19.74 7.50
C LEU A 42 -0.50 -19.08 6.40
N SER A 43 0.17 -17.97 6.70
CA SER A 43 1.07 -17.28 5.77
C SER A 43 1.84 -16.20 6.53
N GLU A 44 2.73 -15.48 5.84
CA GLU A 44 3.15 -14.16 6.31
C GLU A 44 2.07 -13.12 5.90
N ALA A 45 1.95 -12.05 6.69
CA ALA A 45 1.08 -10.92 6.38
C ALA A 45 1.58 -10.16 5.14
N ASP A 46 2.90 -10.00 5.03
CA ASP A 46 3.55 -9.49 3.83
C ASP A 46 3.78 -10.63 2.84
N TYR A 47 2.85 -10.81 1.89
CA TYR A 47 2.90 -11.95 0.97
C TYR A 47 4.15 -11.96 0.07
N PHE A 48 4.66 -10.80 -0.33
CA PHE A 48 5.85 -10.69 -1.19
C PHE A 48 7.12 -11.24 -0.54
N GLU A 49 7.16 -11.29 0.79
CA GLU A 49 8.25 -11.93 1.55
C GLU A 49 8.35 -13.44 1.27
N ARG A 50 7.29 -14.08 0.75
CA ARG A 50 7.29 -15.49 0.32
C ARG A 50 7.97 -15.70 -1.03
N SER A 51 8.07 -14.67 -1.86
CA SER A 51 8.62 -14.79 -3.21
C SER A 51 10.12 -15.04 -3.15
N ALA A 52 10.61 -15.92 -4.03
CA ALA A 52 12.02 -16.01 -4.32
C ALA A 52 12.46 -14.64 -4.86
N ASP A 53 13.40 -13.99 -4.17
CA ASP A 53 13.91 -12.73 -4.68
C ASP A 53 14.56 -12.99 -6.05
N SER A 54 14.41 -12.04 -6.97
CA SER A 54 15.18 -11.94 -8.22
C SER A 54 16.70 -12.12 -8.05
N SER A 55 17.22 -12.01 -6.83
CA SER A 55 18.62 -12.27 -6.48
C SER A 55 18.97 -13.76 -6.38
N PHE A 56 17.99 -14.66 -6.28
CA PHE A 56 18.22 -16.10 -6.23
C PHE A 56 18.45 -16.66 -7.64
N THR A 57 19.30 -17.68 -7.73
CA THR A 57 19.47 -18.43 -8.98
C THR A 57 18.24 -19.29 -9.25
N GLU A 58 17.97 -19.60 -10.53
CA GLU A 58 16.89 -20.52 -10.92
C GLU A 58 17.02 -21.91 -10.28
N GLU A 59 18.25 -22.34 -9.98
CA GLU A 59 18.50 -23.58 -9.25
C GLU A 59 18.04 -23.49 -7.80
N ALA A 60 18.42 -22.43 -7.09
CA ALA A 60 18.01 -22.22 -5.70
C ALA A 60 16.48 -22.07 -5.57
N ALA A 61 15.86 -21.33 -6.50
CA ALA A 61 14.41 -21.19 -6.56
C ALA A 61 13.71 -22.56 -6.72
N ARG A 62 14.16 -23.38 -7.69
CA ARG A 62 13.62 -24.73 -7.89
C ARG A 62 13.79 -25.64 -6.68
N GLN A 63 14.94 -25.57 -5.99
CA GLN A 63 15.16 -26.35 -4.78
C GLN A 63 14.22 -25.91 -3.63
N LEU A 64 14.02 -24.61 -3.45
CA LEU A 64 13.08 -24.08 -2.46
C LEU A 64 11.65 -24.52 -2.75
N ASP A 65 11.24 -24.51 -4.02
CA ASP A 65 9.91 -24.95 -4.44
C ASP A 65 9.70 -26.45 -4.14
N GLN A 66 10.68 -27.30 -4.48
CA GLN A 66 10.66 -28.73 -4.16
C GLN A 66 10.54 -28.99 -2.65
N ILE A 67 11.32 -28.28 -1.82
CA ILE A 67 11.20 -28.38 -0.36
C ILE A 67 9.80 -27.96 0.09
N GLY A 68 9.22 -26.92 -0.50
CA GLY A 68 7.91 -26.41 -0.13
C GLY A 68 6.73 -27.32 -0.46
N GLU A 69 6.87 -28.15 -1.50
CA GLU A 69 5.89 -29.17 -1.87
C GLU A 69 5.74 -30.24 -0.77
N GLU A 70 6.84 -30.57 -0.09
CA GLU A 70 6.87 -31.56 0.99
C GLU A 70 6.65 -30.92 2.37
N ASP A 71 7.34 -29.82 2.67
CA ASP A 71 7.33 -29.13 3.95
C ASP A 71 7.41 -27.60 3.78
N THR A 72 6.26 -26.96 3.89
CA THR A 72 6.14 -25.50 3.83
C THR A 72 6.94 -24.80 4.94
N LEU A 73 7.04 -25.38 6.15
CA LEU A 73 7.76 -24.75 7.25
C LEU A 73 9.27 -24.80 7.00
N ALA A 74 9.78 -25.92 6.47
CA ALA A 74 11.17 -26.02 6.06
C ALA A 74 11.51 -24.99 4.97
N ARG A 75 10.67 -24.86 3.93
CA ARG A 75 10.88 -23.85 2.88
C ARG A 75 10.98 -22.44 3.45
N GLU A 76 10.06 -22.07 4.35
CA GLU A 76 10.08 -20.75 5.00
C GLU A 76 11.33 -20.54 5.87
N GLN A 77 11.78 -21.59 6.58
CA GLN A 77 12.99 -21.52 7.38
C GLN A 77 14.25 -21.33 6.52
N TYR A 78 14.34 -22.00 5.37
CA TYR A 78 15.43 -21.78 4.42
C TYR A 78 15.42 -20.36 3.84
N LEU A 79 14.23 -19.82 3.56
CA LEU A 79 14.10 -18.43 3.13
C LEU A 79 14.62 -17.44 4.18
N ASP A 80 14.43 -17.71 5.48
CA ASP A 80 15.01 -16.84 6.52
C ASP A 80 16.52 -16.81 6.48
N PHE A 81 17.16 -17.97 6.29
CA PHE A 81 18.61 -18.05 6.17
C PHE A 81 19.13 -17.34 4.92
N LEU A 82 18.49 -17.56 3.78
CA LEU A 82 18.90 -16.98 2.50
C LEU A 82 18.71 -15.46 2.45
N LYS A 83 17.63 -14.95 3.07
CA LYS A 83 17.32 -13.51 3.13
C LYS A 83 17.94 -12.79 4.32
N GLY A 84 18.48 -13.52 5.30
CA GLY A 84 18.92 -12.96 6.58
C GLY A 84 17.76 -12.28 7.32
N ARG A 85 16.58 -12.91 7.31
CA ARG A 85 15.36 -12.31 7.87
C ARG A 85 15.48 -12.14 9.38
N SER A 86 15.22 -10.93 9.86
CA SER A 86 15.31 -10.55 11.28
C SER A 86 13.95 -10.35 11.94
N PHE A 87 12.87 -10.24 11.16
CA PHE A 87 11.53 -9.99 11.66
C PHE A 87 10.48 -10.69 10.78
N ARG A 88 9.39 -11.19 11.38
CA ARG A 88 8.26 -11.84 10.71
C ARG A 88 6.93 -11.27 11.19
N GLN A 89 5.92 -11.34 10.34
CA GLN A 89 4.55 -10.97 10.66
C GLN A 89 3.64 -12.15 10.29
N THR A 90 3.74 -13.20 11.11
CA THR A 90 3.13 -14.49 10.80
C THR A 90 1.64 -14.52 11.15
N LEU A 91 0.82 -14.97 10.19
CA LEU A 91 -0.58 -15.30 10.39
C LEU A 91 -0.71 -16.79 10.75
N LEU A 92 -1.53 -17.08 11.76
CA LEU A 92 -1.84 -18.43 12.23
C LEU A 92 -3.35 -18.71 12.09
N CYS A 93 -3.71 -19.98 11.92
CA CYS A 93 -5.09 -20.45 12.02
C CYS A 93 -5.16 -21.74 12.84
N HIS A 94 -6.37 -22.22 13.16
CA HIS A 94 -6.55 -23.47 13.87
C HIS A 94 -6.06 -24.67 13.04
N CYS A 95 -5.41 -25.65 13.67
CA CYS A 95 -4.92 -26.87 13.01
C CYS A 95 -6.01 -27.67 12.29
N GLU A 96 -7.26 -27.56 12.73
CA GLU A 96 -8.41 -28.24 12.10
C GLU A 96 -8.85 -27.60 10.77
N THR A 97 -8.37 -26.39 10.46
CA THR A 97 -8.69 -25.72 9.21
C THR A 97 -7.85 -26.30 8.08
N GLU A 98 -8.49 -26.81 7.03
CA GLU A 98 -7.77 -27.23 5.81
C GLU A 98 -7.24 -26.00 5.06
N VAL A 99 -5.92 -25.91 4.89
CA VAL A 99 -5.26 -24.80 4.19
C VAL A 99 -4.81 -25.26 2.80
N SER A 100 -5.51 -24.81 1.76
CA SER A 100 -5.06 -24.98 0.39
C SER A 100 -3.91 -24.03 0.07
N ARG A 101 -2.74 -24.58 -0.26
CA ARG A 101 -1.57 -23.81 -0.71
C ARG A 101 -1.59 -23.47 -2.19
N ARG A 102 -2.45 -24.13 -2.96
CA ARG A 102 -2.63 -23.84 -4.38
C ARG A 102 -3.45 -22.57 -4.55
N ILE A 103 -2.88 -21.59 -5.24
CA ILE A 103 -3.61 -20.38 -5.63
C ILE A 103 -4.61 -20.74 -6.73
N ASN A 104 -5.86 -20.36 -6.51
CA ASN A 104 -6.91 -20.45 -7.51
C ASN A 104 -7.20 -19.05 -8.07
N PRO A 105 -6.87 -18.77 -9.36
CA PRO A 105 -7.12 -17.48 -9.98
C PRO A 105 -8.57 -17.01 -9.94
N ASP A 106 -9.55 -17.92 -9.89
CA ASP A 106 -10.97 -17.56 -9.79
C ASP A 106 -11.31 -16.80 -8.51
N ARG A 107 -10.49 -16.92 -7.46
CA ARG A 107 -10.66 -16.17 -6.20
C ARG A 107 -10.49 -14.66 -6.40
N LEU A 108 -9.74 -14.21 -7.42
CA LEU A 108 -9.60 -12.79 -7.75
C LEU A 108 -10.94 -12.10 -8.04
N ARG A 109 -11.94 -12.84 -8.52
CA ARG A 109 -13.27 -12.28 -8.83
C ARG A 109 -13.96 -11.67 -7.61
N GLY A 110 -13.64 -12.17 -6.42
CA GLY A 110 -14.16 -11.67 -5.14
C GLY A 110 -13.32 -10.54 -4.52
N LEU A 111 -12.22 -10.14 -5.16
CA LEU A 111 -11.25 -9.19 -4.60
C LEU A 111 -11.31 -7.83 -5.33
N LEU A 112 -10.83 -6.83 -4.60
CA LEU A 112 -10.52 -5.49 -5.07
C LEU A 112 -9.02 -5.43 -5.39
N ILE A 113 -8.69 -4.77 -6.50
CA ILE A 113 -7.33 -4.62 -7.00
C ILE A 113 -6.95 -3.16 -6.92
N LYS A 114 -5.76 -2.90 -6.39
CA LYS A 114 -5.22 -1.56 -6.23
C LYS A 114 -3.73 -1.58 -6.54
N SER A 115 -3.23 -0.49 -7.10
CA SER A 115 -1.80 -0.32 -7.27
C SER A 115 -1.42 1.14 -7.44
N ARG A 116 -0.30 1.54 -6.83
CA ARG A 116 0.36 2.84 -7.08
C ARG A 116 1.35 2.75 -8.24
N ILE A 117 1.19 1.78 -9.15
CA ILE A 117 2.07 1.58 -10.29
C ILE A 117 1.99 2.77 -11.26
N GLN A 118 3.13 3.21 -11.75
CA GLN A 118 3.23 4.28 -12.74
C GLN A 118 4.08 3.83 -13.93
N PRO A 119 3.78 4.27 -15.17
CA PRO A 119 4.66 4.05 -16.30
C PRO A 119 5.97 4.82 -16.12
N ASP A 120 7.09 4.25 -16.55
CA ASP A 120 8.38 4.98 -16.63
C ASP A 120 8.30 6.05 -17.75
N SER A 121 7.51 5.82 -18.80
CA SER A 121 7.24 6.78 -19.90
C SER A 121 6.14 7.78 -19.53
N SER A 122 6.29 9.04 -19.93
CA SER A 122 5.25 10.08 -19.77
C SER A 122 4.07 9.90 -20.73
N ALA A 123 4.26 9.20 -21.83
CA ALA A 123 3.25 8.86 -22.83
C ALA A 123 3.40 7.38 -23.21
N PRO A 124 3.01 6.44 -22.33
CA PRO A 124 3.18 5.02 -22.58
C PRO A 124 2.31 4.57 -23.75
N ASP A 125 2.87 3.80 -24.67
CA ASP A 125 2.11 3.13 -25.71
C ASP A 125 1.44 1.90 -25.14
N ILE A 126 0.13 1.98 -24.93
CA ILE A 126 -0.67 0.88 -24.36
C ILE A 126 -1.34 0.00 -25.41
N LYS A 127 -1.20 0.31 -26.70
CA LYS A 127 -2.00 -0.33 -27.78
C LYS A 127 -1.19 -1.29 -28.64
N SER A 128 0.06 -0.97 -28.93
CA SER A 128 0.92 -1.86 -29.73
C SER A 128 1.62 -2.91 -28.86
N GLU A 129 2.40 -3.80 -29.48
CA GLU A 129 3.26 -4.76 -28.77
C GLU A 129 4.64 -4.16 -28.39
N SER A 130 4.79 -2.85 -28.41
CA SER A 130 5.98 -2.20 -27.86
C SER A 130 6.12 -2.50 -26.36
N VAL A 131 7.35 -2.73 -25.91
CA VAL A 131 7.62 -2.98 -24.50
C VAL A 131 7.47 -1.68 -23.70
N GLU A 132 6.67 -1.71 -22.65
CA GLU A 132 6.58 -0.65 -21.66
C GLU A 132 7.02 -1.15 -20.29
N LYS A 133 7.59 -0.24 -19.51
CA LYS A 133 8.01 -0.51 -18.14
C LYS A 133 7.19 0.31 -17.17
N PHE A 134 6.76 -0.36 -16.11
CA PHE A 134 5.97 0.22 -15.04
C PHE A 134 6.65 -0.04 -13.70
N ARG A 135 6.49 0.89 -12.76
CA ARG A 135 7.18 0.87 -11.47
C ARG A 135 6.23 1.20 -10.33
N ALA A 136 6.29 0.39 -9.28
CA ALA A 136 5.65 0.65 -8.01
C ALA A 136 6.57 1.47 -7.09
N LYS A 137 5.98 2.14 -6.08
CA LYS A 137 6.71 3.01 -5.16
C LYS A 137 7.77 2.26 -4.32
N ASN A 138 7.55 0.98 -4.04
CA ASN A 138 8.49 0.11 -3.32
C ASN A 138 9.71 -0.31 -4.17
N GLY A 139 9.81 0.15 -5.42
CA GLY A 139 10.90 -0.18 -6.34
C GLY A 139 10.64 -1.40 -7.22
N ALA A 140 9.62 -2.20 -6.90
CA ALA A 140 9.18 -3.29 -7.77
C ALA A 140 8.74 -2.76 -9.12
N ALA A 141 8.96 -3.54 -10.18
CA ALA A 141 8.67 -3.13 -11.54
C ALA A 141 8.10 -4.30 -12.34
N ALA A 142 7.26 -3.96 -13.31
CA ALA A 142 6.74 -4.90 -14.30
C ALA A 142 7.06 -4.36 -15.69
N THR A 143 7.61 -5.23 -16.54
CA THR A 143 7.90 -4.93 -17.95
C THR A 143 7.03 -5.85 -18.80
N THR A 144 6.28 -5.29 -19.74
CA THR A 144 5.37 -6.09 -20.57
C THR A 144 5.20 -5.48 -21.95
N ASN A 145 4.97 -6.33 -22.94
CA ASN A 145 4.55 -5.94 -24.28
C ASN A 145 3.04 -6.15 -24.51
N LEU A 146 2.29 -6.70 -23.55
CA LEU A 146 0.89 -7.04 -23.72
C LEU A 146 -0.01 -5.79 -23.60
N PRO A 147 -0.73 -5.37 -24.65
CA PRO A 147 -1.59 -4.18 -24.61
C PRO A 147 -2.59 -4.18 -23.44
N LEU A 148 -3.24 -5.32 -23.20
CA LEU A 148 -4.19 -5.50 -22.10
C LEU A 148 -3.56 -5.22 -20.73
N THR A 149 -2.34 -5.72 -20.49
CA THR A 149 -1.62 -5.52 -19.22
C THR A 149 -1.21 -4.06 -19.06
N LYS A 150 -0.67 -3.45 -20.12
CA LYS A 150 -0.28 -2.02 -20.11
C LYS A 150 -1.47 -1.12 -19.82
N ALA A 151 -2.61 -1.41 -20.42
CA ALA A 151 -3.87 -0.71 -20.18
C ALA A 151 -4.37 -0.88 -18.74
N ALA A 152 -4.32 -2.09 -18.19
CA ALA A 152 -4.71 -2.36 -16.80
C ALA A 152 -3.83 -1.61 -15.79
N PHE A 153 -2.50 -1.66 -15.95
CA PHE A 153 -1.58 -0.92 -15.06
C PHE A 153 -1.75 0.59 -15.16
N LEU A 154 -1.91 1.12 -16.37
CA LEU A 154 -2.19 2.55 -16.56
C LEU A 154 -3.50 2.95 -15.88
N HIS A 155 -4.55 2.13 -15.97
CA HIS A 155 -5.82 2.39 -15.31
C HIS A 155 -5.68 2.39 -13.79
N LEU A 156 -5.05 1.36 -13.21
CA LEU A 156 -4.80 1.26 -11.77
C LEU A 156 -4.03 2.48 -11.23
N GLY A 157 -2.96 2.88 -11.92
CA GLY A 157 -2.16 4.05 -11.56
C GLY A 157 -2.96 5.37 -11.59
N ARG A 158 -3.93 5.49 -12.51
CA ARG A 158 -4.80 6.67 -12.63
C ARG A 158 -5.86 6.77 -11.53
N ILE A 159 -6.43 5.63 -11.13
CA ILE A 159 -7.50 5.61 -10.11
C ILE A 159 -6.96 5.54 -8.67
N TYR A 160 -5.66 5.28 -8.49
CA TYR A 160 -5.03 5.27 -7.17
C TYR A 160 -5.32 6.57 -6.40
N PRO A 161 -5.73 6.50 -5.12
CA PRO A 161 -5.67 5.35 -4.21
C PRO A 161 -6.90 4.43 -4.19
N ARG A 162 -7.87 4.58 -5.10
CA ARG A 162 -9.07 3.72 -5.11
C ARG A 162 -8.73 2.30 -5.58
N ALA A 163 -9.49 1.33 -5.09
CA ALA A 163 -9.46 -0.03 -5.60
C ALA A 163 -10.61 -0.28 -6.60
N ILE A 164 -10.46 -1.29 -7.45
CA ILE A 164 -11.45 -1.67 -8.48
C ILE A 164 -11.70 -3.18 -8.45
N ARG A 165 -12.93 -3.62 -8.75
CA ARG A 165 -13.23 -5.07 -8.84
C ARG A 165 -12.54 -5.67 -10.06
N PHE A 166 -12.11 -6.92 -9.95
CA PHE A 166 -11.36 -7.58 -11.03
C PHE A 166 -12.06 -7.54 -12.40
N GLN A 167 -13.37 -7.82 -12.45
CA GLN A 167 -14.13 -7.82 -13.70
C GLN A 167 -14.26 -6.42 -14.32
N GLU A 168 -14.35 -5.38 -13.48
CA GLU A 168 -14.35 -3.99 -13.94
C GLU A 168 -12.97 -3.62 -14.50
N LEU A 169 -11.88 -4.06 -13.86
CA LEU A 169 -10.52 -3.86 -14.37
C LEU A 169 -10.32 -4.51 -15.75
N VAL A 170 -10.79 -5.75 -15.95
CA VAL A 170 -10.76 -6.42 -17.27
C VAL A 170 -11.50 -5.57 -18.31
N THR A 171 -12.69 -5.08 -17.96
CA THR A 171 -13.51 -4.25 -18.85
C THR A 171 -12.79 -2.95 -19.23
N GLN A 172 -12.22 -2.24 -18.25
CA GLN A 172 -11.49 -0.99 -18.49
C GLN A 172 -10.20 -1.21 -19.29
N ALA A 173 -9.48 -2.30 -19.00
CA ALA A 173 -8.27 -2.65 -19.72
C ALA A 173 -8.55 -2.96 -21.20
N ARG A 174 -9.61 -3.73 -21.50
CA ARG A 174 -10.05 -4.02 -22.88
C ARG A 174 -10.41 -2.75 -23.64
N LEU A 175 -11.17 -1.85 -23.01
CA LEU A 175 -11.57 -0.58 -23.60
C LEU A 175 -10.36 0.29 -23.96
N LEU A 176 -9.41 0.42 -23.02
CA LEU A 176 -8.22 1.25 -23.20
C LEU A 176 -7.22 0.66 -24.21
N ALA A 177 -7.06 -0.67 -24.22
CA ALA A 177 -6.19 -1.37 -25.17
C ALA A 177 -6.75 -1.36 -26.61
N GLY A 178 -8.05 -1.10 -26.78
CA GLY A 178 -8.71 -1.22 -28.08
C GLY A 178 -8.82 -2.68 -28.53
N ALA A 179 -9.13 -3.58 -27.60
CA ALA A 179 -9.17 -5.02 -27.84
C ALA A 179 -10.07 -5.38 -29.04
N SER A 180 -9.56 -6.28 -29.90
CA SER A 180 -10.27 -6.79 -31.08
C SER A 180 -11.46 -7.67 -30.67
N GLU A 181 -12.51 -7.68 -31.50
CA GLU A 181 -13.64 -8.62 -31.34
C GLU A 181 -13.21 -10.09 -31.44
N ALA A 182 -12.03 -10.37 -32.00
CA ALA A 182 -11.49 -11.72 -32.14
C ALA A 182 -11.07 -12.37 -30.80
N THR A 183 -10.73 -11.58 -29.77
CA THR A 183 -10.32 -12.10 -28.46
C THR A 183 -11.49 -12.09 -27.49
N THR A 184 -11.81 -13.25 -26.94
CA THR A 184 -12.97 -13.38 -26.05
C THR A 184 -12.70 -12.72 -24.69
N ASN A 185 -13.75 -12.27 -24.00
CA ASN A 185 -13.63 -11.70 -22.65
C ASN A 185 -12.99 -12.73 -21.67
N ALA A 186 -13.27 -14.01 -21.86
CA ALA A 186 -12.74 -15.08 -21.02
C ALA A 186 -11.21 -15.25 -21.14
N GLU A 187 -10.65 -15.16 -22.34
CA GLU A 187 -9.21 -15.25 -22.57
C GLU A 187 -8.46 -14.07 -21.94
N ASP A 188 -8.98 -12.86 -22.13
CA ASP A 188 -8.42 -11.65 -21.51
C ASP A 188 -8.53 -11.69 -19.99
N SER A 189 -9.65 -12.17 -19.45
CA SER A 189 -9.82 -12.33 -18.01
C SER A 189 -8.82 -13.33 -17.44
N THR A 190 -8.56 -14.45 -18.14
CA THR A 190 -7.56 -15.44 -17.70
C THR A 190 -6.16 -14.83 -17.72
N THR A 191 -5.78 -14.20 -18.83
CA THR A 191 -4.48 -13.52 -18.97
C THR A 191 -4.26 -12.48 -17.88
N LEU A 192 -5.26 -11.64 -17.63
CA LEU A 192 -5.14 -10.60 -16.62
C LEU A 192 -5.14 -11.16 -15.20
N ALA A 193 -5.79 -12.29 -14.94
CA ALA A 193 -5.74 -12.98 -13.66
C ALA A 193 -4.31 -13.45 -13.34
N ASP A 194 -3.66 -14.11 -14.29
CA ASP A 194 -2.28 -14.62 -14.13
C ASP A 194 -1.29 -13.48 -13.92
N VAL A 195 -1.41 -12.41 -14.72
CA VAL A 195 -0.60 -11.20 -14.55
C VAL A 195 -0.85 -10.55 -13.19
N THR A 196 -2.10 -10.46 -12.75
CA THR A 196 -2.46 -9.87 -11.45
C THR A 196 -1.84 -10.65 -10.30
N LEU A 197 -1.92 -11.98 -10.33
CA LEU A 197 -1.30 -12.83 -9.31
C LEU A 197 0.21 -12.66 -9.31
N THR A 198 0.85 -12.79 -10.47
CA THR A 198 2.32 -12.68 -10.60
C THR A 198 2.83 -11.33 -10.09
N THR A 199 2.13 -10.25 -10.38
CA THR A 199 2.49 -8.90 -9.92
C THR A 199 2.12 -8.62 -8.47
N TYR A 200 1.15 -9.34 -7.89
CA TYR A 200 0.91 -9.35 -6.45
C TYR A 200 2.06 -10.02 -5.69
N GLU A 201 2.61 -11.13 -6.20
CA GLU A 201 3.71 -11.86 -5.53
C GLU A 201 4.99 -11.02 -5.38
N VAL A 202 5.20 -10.05 -6.27
CA VAL A 202 6.35 -9.13 -6.23
C VAL A 202 5.98 -7.74 -5.67
N GLY A 203 4.78 -7.58 -5.12
CA GLY A 203 4.34 -6.35 -4.46
C GLY A 203 4.09 -5.16 -5.40
N VAL A 204 3.84 -5.40 -6.69
CA VAL A 204 3.40 -4.37 -7.64
C VAL A 204 1.90 -4.11 -7.51
N ILE A 205 1.11 -5.15 -7.26
CA ILE A 205 -0.33 -5.06 -7.02
C ILE A 205 -0.64 -5.36 -5.56
N GLU A 206 -1.67 -4.69 -5.05
CA GLU A 206 -2.31 -4.99 -3.77
C GLU A 206 -3.70 -5.60 -4.01
N LEU A 207 -4.02 -6.64 -3.23
CA LEU A 207 -5.32 -7.31 -3.24
C LEU A 207 -6.05 -7.07 -1.92
N HIS A 208 -7.31 -6.67 -2.01
CA HIS A 208 -8.12 -6.29 -0.84
C HIS A 208 -9.48 -6.99 -0.88
N LEU A 209 -9.99 -7.43 0.27
CA LEU A 209 -11.37 -7.92 0.40
C LEU A 209 -12.38 -6.77 0.57
N HIS A 210 -11.91 -5.67 1.16
CA HIS A 210 -12.72 -4.52 1.51
C HIS A 210 -11.88 -3.26 1.32
N GLU A 211 -12.51 -2.19 0.82
CA GLU A 211 -11.93 -0.84 0.83
C GLU A 211 -12.68 -0.01 1.88
N PRO A 212 -11.97 0.61 2.85
CA PRO A 212 -12.59 1.49 3.84
C PRO A 212 -13.37 2.62 3.18
N ALA A 213 -14.42 3.11 3.84
CA ALA A 213 -15.16 4.29 3.37
C ALA A 213 -14.33 5.56 3.60
N TYR A 214 -13.81 6.14 2.52
CA TYR A 214 -13.17 7.45 2.50
C TYR A 214 -13.37 8.11 1.13
N THR A 215 -13.16 9.42 1.03
CA THR A 215 -13.22 10.15 -0.24
C THR A 215 -11.87 10.78 -0.60
N VAL A 216 -11.57 10.80 -1.90
CA VAL A 216 -10.47 11.57 -2.49
C VAL A 216 -10.94 12.92 -3.04
N GLU A 217 -12.25 13.11 -3.11
CA GLU A 217 -12.93 14.33 -3.56
C GLU A 217 -13.59 15.00 -2.34
N PRO A 218 -12.99 16.08 -1.81
CA PRO A 218 -13.50 16.75 -0.61
C PRO A 218 -14.87 17.40 -0.87
N GLY A 219 -15.86 17.06 -0.04
CA GLY A 219 -17.19 17.67 -0.11
C GLY A 219 -17.21 19.17 0.15
N ALA A 220 -18.38 19.81 0.02
CA ALA A 220 -18.56 21.25 0.29
C ALA A 220 -18.13 21.64 1.72
N PHE A 221 -18.40 20.75 2.67
CA PHE A 221 -18.01 20.84 4.07
C PHE A 221 -17.14 19.61 4.42
N PRO A 222 -15.82 19.65 4.21
CA PRO A 222 -14.98 18.47 4.36
C PRO A 222 -14.97 17.94 5.81
N ILE A 223 -15.04 16.62 5.93
CA ILE A 223 -14.99 15.90 7.21
C ILE A 223 -13.75 15.01 7.20
N ALA A 224 -12.89 15.13 8.19
CA ALA A 224 -11.81 14.19 8.42
C ALA A 224 -12.16 13.14 9.48
N SER A 225 -11.43 12.03 9.48
CA SER A 225 -11.52 10.98 10.50
C SER A 225 -11.53 11.57 11.91
N PRO A 226 -12.55 11.30 12.74
CA PRO A 226 -12.61 11.78 14.12
C PRO A 226 -11.41 11.34 14.96
N ILE A 227 -10.88 10.14 14.70
CA ILE A 227 -9.69 9.61 15.36
C ILE A 227 -8.45 10.41 14.94
N ALA A 228 -8.26 10.66 13.64
CA ALA A 228 -7.12 11.45 13.17
C ALA A 228 -7.15 12.87 13.74
N ARG A 229 -8.33 13.49 13.81
CA ARG A 229 -8.54 14.80 14.44
C ARG A 229 -8.24 14.80 15.94
N LEU A 230 -8.49 13.70 16.64
CA LEU A 230 -8.13 13.57 18.06
C LEU A 230 -6.62 13.39 18.22
N GLN A 231 -6.01 12.49 17.45
CA GLN A 231 -4.59 12.15 17.52
C GLN A 231 -3.69 13.34 17.18
N ILE A 232 -4.08 14.16 16.20
CA ILE A 232 -3.26 15.32 15.79
C ILE A 232 -3.17 16.42 16.85
N LYS A 233 -4.02 16.38 17.90
CA LYS A 233 -3.88 17.25 19.08
C LYS A 233 -2.73 16.83 20.00
N GLN A 234 -2.32 15.56 19.94
CA GLN A 234 -1.33 14.95 20.83
C GLN A 234 0.05 14.85 20.20
N GLY A 235 0.14 14.98 18.87
CA GLY A 235 1.39 14.90 18.13
C GLY A 235 1.21 15.12 16.64
N ASN A 236 2.22 14.72 15.87
CA ASN A 236 2.24 14.85 14.41
C ASN A 236 2.01 13.54 13.67
N VAL A 237 1.58 12.46 14.34
CA VAL A 237 1.30 11.16 13.71
C VAL A 237 -0.17 10.80 13.91
N VAL A 238 -0.85 10.46 12.83
CA VAL A 238 -2.26 10.04 12.83
C VAL A 238 -2.44 8.71 12.13
N ALA A 239 -3.45 7.95 12.55
CA ALA A 239 -3.93 6.78 11.83
C ALA A 239 -4.90 7.21 10.72
N THR A 240 -4.63 6.78 9.49
CA THR A 240 -5.55 6.98 8.36
C THR A 240 -6.69 5.96 8.41
N LEU A 241 -7.74 6.18 7.61
CA LEU A 241 -8.85 5.22 7.46
C LEU A 241 -8.39 3.91 6.79
N ARG A 242 -7.18 3.89 6.21
CA ARG A 242 -6.53 2.69 5.67
C ARG A 242 -5.64 1.98 6.70
N HIS A 243 -5.70 2.39 7.96
CA HIS A 243 -4.84 1.89 9.03
C HIS A 243 -3.34 2.10 8.77
N GLU A 244 -3.00 3.16 8.02
CA GLU A 244 -1.61 3.59 7.82
C GLU A 244 -1.24 4.66 8.85
N SER A 245 0.02 4.70 9.28
CA SER A 245 0.54 5.81 10.08
C SER A 245 0.99 6.93 9.15
N LEU A 246 0.38 8.11 9.26
CA LEU A 246 0.78 9.30 8.52
C LEU A 246 1.40 10.32 9.47
N ARG A 247 2.64 10.72 9.19
CA ARG A 247 3.30 11.85 9.84
C ARG A 247 2.98 13.15 9.09
N LEU A 248 2.48 14.14 9.81
CA LEU A 248 2.13 15.48 9.34
C LEU A 248 3.00 16.51 10.06
N ASP A 249 4.20 16.75 9.54
CA ASP A 249 5.16 17.70 10.13
C ASP A 249 4.76 19.16 9.88
N ASP A 250 4.04 19.42 8.78
CA ASP A 250 3.51 20.73 8.43
C ASP A 250 2.41 21.18 9.41
N GLU A 251 2.64 22.28 10.12
CA GLU A 251 1.69 22.90 11.05
C GLU A 251 0.38 23.29 10.35
N ILE A 252 0.43 23.81 9.12
CA ILE A 252 -0.79 24.23 8.41
C ILE A 252 -1.65 23.01 8.07
N ALA A 253 -1.05 21.91 7.63
CA ALA A 253 -1.77 20.66 7.41
C ALA A 253 -2.39 20.11 8.70
N ARG A 254 -1.68 20.21 9.85
CA ARG A 254 -2.21 19.80 11.16
C ARG A 254 -3.40 20.65 11.59
N GLN A 255 -3.32 21.96 11.45
CA GLN A 255 -4.41 22.88 11.77
C GLN A 255 -5.60 22.69 10.84
N LEU A 256 -5.36 22.51 9.53
CA LEU A 256 -6.40 22.17 8.58
C LEU A 256 -7.13 20.91 9.03
N LEU A 257 -6.41 19.82 9.32
CA LEU A 257 -7.00 18.56 9.75
C LEU A 257 -7.92 18.73 10.98
N LEU A 258 -7.54 19.54 11.97
CA LEU A 258 -8.35 19.83 13.15
C LEU A 258 -9.70 20.49 12.81
N LEU A 259 -9.70 21.38 11.82
CA LEU A 259 -10.85 22.18 11.38
C LEU A 259 -11.86 21.40 10.53
N LEU A 260 -11.49 20.23 9.99
CA LEU A 260 -12.32 19.40 9.11
C LEU A 260 -13.37 18.58 9.87
N ASP A 261 -14.35 19.25 10.45
CA ASP A 261 -15.45 18.62 11.22
C ASP A 261 -16.80 18.63 10.50
N GLY A 262 -16.84 19.05 9.23
CA GLY A 262 -18.06 19.16 8.45
C GLY A 262 -18.90 20.40 8.73
N THR A 263 -18.45 21.33 9.58
CA THR A 263 -19.18 22.57 9.87
C THR A 263 -18.70 23.77 9.06
N ARG A 264 -17.55 23.64 8.37
CA ARG A 264 -16.86 24.73 7.68
C ARG A 264 -16.79 24.47 6.19
N ASP A 265 -17.18 25.47 5.40
CA ASP A 265 -16.91 25.50 3.98
C ASP A 265 -15.48 26.02 3.70
N ARG A 266 -15.11 26.08 2.43
CA ARG A 266 -13.79 26.55 2.00
C ARG A 266 -13.51 28.00 2.43
N SER A 267 -14.51 28.87 2.42
CA SER A 267 -14.33 30.27 2.84
C SER A 267 -14.01 30.37 4.33
N ALA A 268 -14.76 29.65 5.16
CA ALA A 268 -14.52 29.56 6.59
C ALA A 268 -13.15 28.94 6.90
N LEU A 269 -12.76 27.87 6.19
CA LEU A 269 -11.43 27.26 6.36
C LEU A 269 -10.28 28.22 6.00
N VAL A 270 -10.38 28.96 4.90
CA VAL A 270 -9.39 29.99 4.54
C VAL A 270 -9.29 31.07 5.63
N GLN A 271 -10.42 31.52 6.18
CA GLN A 271 -10.41 32.52 7.24
C GLN A 271 -9.74 32.01 8.52
N GLU A 272 -10.04 30.79 8.96
CA GLU A 272 -9.41 30.20 10.15
C GLU A 272 -7.92 29.96 9.95
N LEU A 273 -7.52 29.39 8.81
CA LEU A 273 -6.09 29.18 8.50
C LEU A 273 -5.34 30.51 8.39
N ARG A 274 -5.95 31.55 7.84
CA ARG A 274 -5.35 32.89 7.83
C ARG A 274 -5.06 33.39 9.24
N ARG A 275 -5.99 33.23 10.18
CA ARG A 275 -5.76 33.61 11.59
C ARG A 275 -4.60 32.83 12.21
N VAL A 276 -4.48 31.54 11.89
CA VAL A 276 -3.34 30.72 12.33
C VAL A 276 -2.02 31.29 11.81
N ILE A 277 -1.93 31.58 10.50
CA ILE A 277 -0.73 32.14 9.88
C ILE A 277 -0.41 33.52 10.48
N ASP A 278 -1.41 34.40 10.60
CA ASP A 278 -1.25 35.76 11.14
C ASP A 278 -0.80 35.76 12.61
N SER A 279 -1.22 34.78 13.39
CA SER A 279 -0.83 34.62 14.80
C SER A 279 0.57 34.01 14.98
N ASN A 280 1.16 33.43 13.94
CA ASN A 280 2.44 32.75 14.03
C ASN A 280 3.61 33.75 13.90
N ALA A 281 4.03 34.29 15.04
CA ALA A 281 5.13 35.26 15.14
C ALA A 281 6.50 34.73 14.67
N LYS A 282 6.64 33.43 14.40
CA LYS A 282 7.88 32.83 13.87
C LYS A 282 7.99 32.97 12.35
N ILE A 283 6.90 33.29 11.65
CA ILE A 283 6.88 33.44 10.19
C ILE A 283 7.17 34.92 9.85
N PRO A 284 8.23 35.22 9.08
CA PRO A 284 8.53 36.58 8.61
C PRO A 284 7.36 37.19 7.82
N ASP A 285 7.17 38.51 7.91
CA ASP A 285 6.01 39.18 7.32
C ASP A 285 5.90 38.99 5.79
N THR A 286 7.03 38.98 5.08
CA THR A 286 7.06 38.74 3.63
C THR A 286 6.62 37.32 3.24
N GLU A 287 6.94 36.33 4.07
CA GLU A 287 6.51 34.93 3.88
C GLU A 287 5.04 34.76 4.23
N ARG A 288 4.58 35.42 5.30
CA ARG A 288 3.16 35.47 5.69
C ARG A 288 2.28 36.02 4.58
N GLU A 289 2.66 37.15 3.98
CA GLU A 289 1.91 37.74 2.87
C GLU A 289 1.82 36.79 1.66
N ALA A 290 2.91 36.08 1.35
CA ALA A 290 2.93 35.09 0.27
C ALA A 290 2.00 33.90 0.58
N MET A 291 2.06 33.34 1.79
CA MET A 291 1.19 32.25 2.24
C MET A 291 -0.28 32.67 2.18
N VAL A 292 -0.64 33.86 2.67
CA VAL A 292 -2.03 34.35 2.65
C VAL A 292 -2.53 34.54 1.22
N LYS A 293 -1.66 34.97 0.29
CA LYS A 293 -2.02 35.14 -1.12
C LYS A 293 -2.30 33.81 -1.83
N GLY A 294 -1.57 32.74 -1.49
CA GLY A 294 -1.72 31.39 -2.05
C GLY A 294 -2.75 30.50 -1.36
N LEU A 295 -3.21 30.90 -0.16
CA LEU A 295 -3.93 30.03 0.78
C LEU A 295 -5.15 29.30 0.22
N ALA A 296 -5.92 29.93 -0.67
CA ALA A 296 -7.10 29.29 -1.26
C ALA A 296 -6.73 28.14 -2.21
N THR A 297 -5.67 28.31 -3.01
CA THR A 297 -5.15 27.26 -3.89
C THR A 297 -4.52 26.16 -3.05
N ASP A 298 -3.67 26.53 -2.09
CA ASP A 298 -2.98 25.59 -1.20
C ASP A 298 -3.97 24.76 -0.38
N LEU A 299 -5.10 25.36 0.03
CA LEU A 299 -6.18 24.65 0.73
C LEU A 299 -6.75 23.52 -0.12
N GLU A 300 -7.08 23.78 -1.39
CA GLU A 300 -7.67 22.77 -2.26
C GLU A 300 -6.67 21.63 -2.53
N GLU A 301 -5.40 21.97 -2.80
CA GLU A 301 -4.34 20.96 -2.97
C GLU A 301 -4.18 20.09 -1.73
N LYS A 302 -4.16 20.69 -0.53
CA LYS A 302 -4.07 19.95 0.74
C LYS A 302 -5.30 19.09 1.01
N LEU A 303 -6.51 19.57 0.70
CA LEU A 303 -7.72 18.75 0.88
C LEU A 303 -7.67 17.51 -0.02
N VAL A 304 -7.27 17.66 -1.28
CA VAL A 304 -7.06 16.52 -2.19
C VAL A 304 -5.96 15.59 -1.66
N GLU A 305 -4.87 16.13 -1.12
CA GLU A 305 -3.79 15.35 -0.53
C GLU A 305 -4.26 14.52 0.68
N LEU A 306 -4.99 15.13 1.62
CA LEU A 306 -5.60 14.45 2.77
C LEU A 306 -6.58 13.36 2.34
N GLY A 307 -7.38 13.62 1.29
CA GLY A 307 -8.24 12.61 0.67
C GLY A 307 -7.44 11.43 0.12
N LYS A 308 -6.33 11.70 -0.60
CA LYS A 308 -5.41 10.67 -1.10
C LYS A 308 -4.72 9.89 0.01
N PHE A 309 -4.50 10.49 1.18
CA PHE A 309 -4.02 9.78 2.37
C PHE A 309 -5.10 8.96 3.09
N GLY A 310 -6.36 9.02 2.65
CA GLY A 310 -7.46 8.31 3.30
C GLY A 310 -7.82 8.92 4.64
N LEU A 311 -7.79 10.24 4.75
CA LEU A 311 -8.18 10.96 5.97
C LEU A 311 -9.58 11.56 5.91
N LEU A 312 -10.18 11.70 4.73
CA LEU A 312 -11.49 12.32 4.55
C LEU A 312 -12.61 11.29 4.49
N LEU A 313 -13.70 11.56 5.20
CA LEU A 313 -14.93 10.80 5.13
C LEU A 313 -15.78 11.27 3.94
N SER A 314 -16.50 10.32 3.33
CA SER A 314 -17.44 10.55 2.23
C SER A 314 -18.62 11.42 2.63
#